data_AF-A0A5J9U3K1-F1
#
_entry.id   AF-A0A5J9U3K1-F1
#
_cell.length_a   1.000
_cell.length_b   1.000
_cell.length_c   1.000
_cell.angle_alpha   90.00
_cell.angle_beta   90.00
_cell.angle_gamma   90.00
#
_symmetry.space_group_name_H-M   'P 1'
#
loop_
_entity.id
_entity.type
_entity.pdbx_description
1 polymer ?
#
loop_
_entity_poly.entity_id
_entity_poly.type
_entity_poly.pdbx_seq_one_letter_code
_entity_poly.pdbx_strand_id
1 'polypeptide(L)'
;HGQKCSKEEIAQNGKKWMIEEVMVAFQKYRKRKTDLKDLDCEFDELHHQCFSVETYDKIFHHFNFTVKMKKPSSSDWTSTLYFTEVKEIFSHKIYFCSPLEPYENGLCYACKNQGIDDLKHPIIGAFDRGSPDSKPPFIYDDDLDYDDFYI
;
A
#
# COMPACT_ATOMS: atom_id res chain seq x y z
N HIS A 1 -29.51 -4.64 -16.50
CA HIS A 1 -28.89 -5.98 -16.56
C HIS A 1 -27.43 -5.80 -16.18
N GLY A 2 -27.07 -6.00 -14.91
CA GLY A 2 -25.68 -5.91 -14.46
C GLY A 2 -25.00 -7.24 -14.73
N GLN A 3 -23.98 -7.26 -15.58
CA GLN A 3 -23.16 -8.45 -15.78
C GLN A 3 -22.43 -8.73 -14.46
N LYS A 4 -22.72 -9.88 -13.85
CA LYS A 4 -22.07 -10.31 -12.61
C LYS A 4 -20.64 -10.70 -12.95
N CYS A 5 -19.69 -9.84 -12.58
CA CYS A 5 -18.26 -10.09 -12.73
C CYS A 5 -17.87 -11.31 -11.88
N SER A 6 -17.00 -12.19 -12.39
CA SER A 6 -16.54 -13.35 -11.63
C SER A 6 -15.63 -12.90 -10.47
N LYS A 7 -15.45 -13.77 -9.47
CA LYS A 7 -14.53 -13.47 -8.35
C LYS A 7 -13.10 -13.30 -8.85
N GLU A 8 -12.72 -14.08 -9.85
CA GLU A 8 -11.41 -14.04 -10.49
C GLU A 8 -11.19 -12.72 -11.23
N GLU A 9 -12.17 -12.26 -12.01
CA GLU A 9 -12.12 -10.97 -12.69
C GLU A 9 -12.02 -9.81 -11.69
N ILE A 10 -12.78 -9.85 -10.58
CA ILE A 10 -12.69 -8.84 -9.52
C ILE A 10 -11.28 -8.82 -8.92
N ALA A 11 -10.71 -9.98 -8.61
CA ALA A 11 -9.36 -10.08 -8.05
C ALA A 11 -8.28 -9.57 -9.03
N GLN A 12 -8.39 -9.90 -10.32
CA GLN A 12 -7.48 -9.43 -11.36
C GLN A 12 -7.57 -7.91 -11.54
N ASN A 13 -8.78 -7.36 -11.57
CA ASN A 13 -9.01 -5.93 -11.66
C ASN A 13 -8.45 -5.19 -10.44
N GLY A 14 -8.67 -5.74 -9.24
CA GLY A 14 -8.10 -5.20 -8.00
C GLY A 14 -6.57 -5.22 -8.02
N LYS A 15 -5.95 -6.33 -8.43
CA LYS A 15 -4.48 -6.42 -8.56
C LYS A 15 -3.94 -5.42 -9.58
N LYS A 16 -4.59 -5.30 -10.73
CA LYS A 16 -4.21 -4.32 -11.76
C LYS A 16 -4.25 -2.89 -11.20
N TRP A 17 -5.33 -2.53 -10.51
CA TRP A 17 -5.47 -1.22 -9.88
C TRP A 17 -4.36 -0.95 -8.85
N MET A 18 -4.04 -1.92 -7.99
CA MET A 18 -2.95 -1.78 -7.02
C MET A 18 -1.59 -1.54 -7.70
N ILE A 19 -1.31 -2.26 -8.79
CA ILE A 19 -0.08 -2.08 -9.58
C ILE A 19 -0.02 -0.67 -10.18
N GLU A 20 -1.12 -0.16 -10.71
CA GLU A 20 -1.20 1.20 -11.26
C GLU A 20 -0.91 2.26 -10.18
N GLU A 21 -1.48 2.10 -8.98
CA GLU A 21 -1.26 3.03 -7.86
C GLU A 21 0.21 3.07 -7.39
N VAL A 22 0.83 1.91 -7.16
CA VAL A 22 2.24 1.86 -6.74
C VAL A 22 3.17 2.41 -7.82
N MET A 23 2.84 2.21 -9.10
CA MET A 23 3.63 2.75 -10.20
C MET A 23 3.48 4.27 -10.34
N VAL A 24 2.31 4.85 -10.04
CA VAL A 24 2.15 6.31 -9.92
C VAL A 24 3.02 6.86 -8.80
N ALA A 25 3.04 6.19 -7.63
CA ALA A 25 3.87 6.58 -6.49
C ALA A 25 5.36 6.53 -6.83
N PHE A 26 5.81 5.42 -7.42
CA PHE A 26 7.19 5.23 -7.87
C PHE A 26 7.61 6.29 -8.89
N GLN A 27 6.78 6.58 -9.90
CA GLN A 27 7.08 7.60 -10.89
C GLN A 27 7.19 9.00 -10.28
N LYS A 28 6.35 9.34 -9.30
CA LYS A 28 6.45 10.60 -8.54
C LYS A 28 7.75 10.68 -7.74
N TYR A 29 8.14 9.58 -7.09
CA TYR A 29 9.42 9.47 -6.40
C TYR A 29 10.60 9.62 -7.36
N ARG A 30 10.60 8.87 -8.46
CA ARG A 30 11.63 8.89 -9.51
C ARG A 30 11.84 10.29 -10.08
N LYS A 31 10.77 11.03 -10.38
CA LYS A 31 10.86 12.41 -10.90
C LYS A 31 11.67 13.35 -9.99
N ARG A 32 11.68 13.09 -8.67
CA ARG A 32 12.40 13.89 -7.67
C ARG A 32 13.86 13.46 -7.47
N LYS A 33 14.26 12.29 -7.97
CA LYS A 33 15.61 11.72 -7.81
C LYS A 33 16.36 11.76 -9.13
N THR A 34 17.43 12.53 -9.20
CA THR A 34 18.28 12.65 -10.40
C THR A 34 18.84 11.30 -10.84
N ASP A 35 19.29 10.50 -9.87
CA ASP A 35 20.05 9.27 -10.11
C ASP A 35 19.19 8.15 -10.72
N LEU A 36 17.86 8.29 -10.63
CA LEU A 36 16.90 7.32 -11.16
C LEU A 36 16.31 7.74 -12.51
N LYS A 37 16.62 8.95 -13.01
CA LYS A 37 16.02 9.45 -14.26
C LYS A 37 16.52 8.70 -15.50
N ASP A 38 17.79 8.30 -15.47
CA ASP A 38 18.46 7.66 -16.61
C ASP A 38 18.44 6.13 -16.51
N LEU A 39 17.76 5.56 -15.51
CA LEU A 39 17.64 4.11 -15.37
C LEU A 39 16.42 3.59 -16.13
N ASP A 40 16.62 2.45 -16.80
CA ASP A 40 15.50 1.65 -17.25
C ASP A 40 14.85 1.04 -16.01
N CYS A 41 13.52 1.16 -15.89
CA CYS A 41 12.77 0.65 -14.75
C CYS A 41 11.56 -0.16 -15.24
N GLU A 42 11.34 -1.31 -14.62
CA GLU A 42 10.19 -2.18 -14.87
C GLU A 42 9.57 -2.59 -13.53
N PHE A 43 8.24 -2.58 -13.46
CA PHE A 43 7.53 -3.19 -12.34
C PHE A 43 7.85 -4.68 -12.28
N ASP A 44 8.19 -5.20 -11.10
CA ASP A 44 8.53 -6.61 -10.92
C ASP A 44 7.39 -7.36 -10.24
N GLU A 45 7.21 -7.16 -8.94
CA GLU A 45 6.21 -7.87 -8.14
C GLU A 45 5.55 -6.97 -7.11
N LEU A 46 4.26 -7.22 -6.83
CA LEU A 46 3.54 -6.67 -5.68
C LEU A 46 3.57 -7.74 -4.57
N HIS A 47 4.23 -7.45 -3.46
CA HIS A 47 4.45 -8.42 -2.38
C HIS A 47 3.32 -8.42 -1.36
N HIS A 48 3.15 -7.29 -0.67
CA HIS A 48 2.21 -7.16 0.45
C HIS A 48 1.43 -5.86 0.34
N GLN A 49 0.21 -5.87 0.85
CA GLN A 49 -0.67 -4.71 0.86
C GLN A 49 -1.49 -4.68 2.16
N CYS A 50 -1.71 -3.48 2.69
CA CYS A 50 -2.56 -3.28 3.86
C CYS A 50 -3.41 -2.03 3.66
N PHE A 51 -4.71 -2.22 3.52
CA PHE A 51 -5.68 -1.14 3.42
C PHE A 51 -6.20 -0.82 4.82
N SER A 52 -6.06 0.43 5.26
CA SER A 52 -6.42 0.86 6.62
C SER A 52 -7.46 1.98 6.58
N VAL A 53 -8.45 1.86 7.45
CA VAL A 53 -9.50 2.86 7.68
C VAL A 53 -9.59 3.10 9.18
N GLU A 54 -9.12 4.26 9.64
CA GLU A 54 -9.26 4.65 11.05
C GLU A 54 -10.47 5.55 11.29
N THR A 55 -10.59 6.58 10.45
CA THR A 55 -11.71 7.54 10.42
C THR A 55 -12.04 7.86 8.96
N TYR A 56 -13.16 8.55 8.73
CA TYR A 56 -13.62 8.89 7.37
C TYR A 56 -12.57 9.66 6.53
N ASP A 57 -11.66 10.38 7.20
CA ASP A 57 -10.59 11.20 6.61
C ASP A 57 -9.19 10.56 6.75
N LYS A 58 -9.09 9.38 7.37
CA LYS A 58 -7.84 8.62 7.58
C LYS A 58 -7.93 7.26 6.92
N ILE A 59 -7.99 7.30 5.59
CA ILE A 59 -7.96 6.14 4.72
C ILE A 59 -6.63 6.14 3.99
N PHE A 60 -5.84 5.09 4.19
CA PHE A 60 -4.56 4.93 3.52
C PHE A 60 -4.32 3.46 3.17
N HIS A 61 -3.51 3.26 2.14
CA HIS A 61 -3.14 1.95 1.63
C HIS A 61 -1.64 1.84 1.56
N HIS A 62 -1.08 0.89 2.31
CA HIS A 62 0.34 0.58 2.29
C HIS A 62 0.62 -0.57 1.35
N PHE A 63 1.78 -0.50 0.69
CA PHE A 63 2.24 -1.51 -0.24
C PHE A 63 3.73 -1.78 -0.09
N ASN A 64 4.10 -3.03 -0.37
CA ASN A 64 5.46 -3.42 -0.72
C ASN A 64 5.47 -3.95 -2.14
N PHE A 65 6.39 -3.45 -2.95
CA PHE A 65 6.55 -3.88 -4.33
C PHE A 65 8.01 -3.76 -4.74
N THR A 66 8.40 -4.52 -5.75
CA THR A 66 9.73 -4.49 -6.33
C THR A 66 9.71 -3.83 -7.69
N VAL A 67 10.80 -3.11 -7.98
CA VAL A 67 11.08 -2.56 -9.30
C VAL A 67 12.44 -3.06 -9.73
N LYS A 68 12.47 -3.64 -10.93
CA LYS A 68 13.71 -3.97 -11.64
C LYS A 68 14.27 -2.70 -12.25
N MET A 69 15.55 -2.46 -12.00
CA MET A 69 16.29 -1.32 -12.52
C MET A 69 17.58 -1.77 -13.18
N LYS A 70 17.98 -1.08 -14.25
CA LYS A 70 19.31 -1.23 -14.83
C LYS A 70 19.80 0.09 -15.39
N LYS A 71 21.12 0.20 -15.50
CA LYS A 71 21.75 1.28 -16.27
C LYS A 71 21.58 1.01 -17.77
N PRO A 72 21.42 2.03 -18.62
CA PRO A 72 21.27 1.84 -20.06
C PRO A 72 22.43 1.08 -20.71
N SER A 73 23.62 1.20 -20.14
CA SER A 73 24.84 0.54 -20.61
C SER A 73 25.07 -0.87 -20.02
N SER A 74 24.14 -1.38 -19.20
CA SER A 74 24.28 -2.67 -18.51
C SER A 74 23.20 -3.65 -18.96
N SER A 75 23.55 -4.93 -19.01
CA SER A 75 22.60 -6.04 -19.17
C SER A 75 21.95 -6.46 -17.85
N ASP A 76 22.53 -6.04 -16.72
CA ASP A 76 22.26 -6.64 -15.42
C ASP A 76 21.15 -5.86 -14.73
N TRP A 77 20.01 -6.53 -14.54
CA TRP A 77 18.88 -5.98 -13.79
C TRP A 77 19.09 -6.23 -12.29
N THR A 78 18.84 -5.19 -11.49
CA THR A 78 18.76 -5.30 -10.04
C THR A 78 17.32 -5.05 -9.60
N SER A 79 16.81 -5.86 -8.69
CA SER A 79 15.48 -5.66 -8.11
C SER A 79 15.61 -4.93 -6.78
N THR A 80 14.83 -3.88 -6.57
CA THR A 80 14.83 -3.09 -5.31
C THR A 80 13.43 -3.08 -4.74
N LEU A 81 13.31 -3.34 -3.44
CA LEU A 81 12.06 -3.29 -2.70
C LEU A 81 11.72 -1.84 -2.34
N TYR A 82 10.46 -1.48 -2.53
CA TYR A 82 9.90 -0.18 -2.21
C TYR A 82 8.73 -0.32 -1.26
N PHE A 83 8.62 0.65 -0.35
CA PHE A 83 7.41 0.95 0.38
C PHE A 83 6.65 2.08 -0.31
N THR A 84 5.32 2.00 -0.31
CA THR A 84 4.47 3.11 -0.72
C THR A 84 3.25 3.23 0.17
N GLU A 85 2.87 4.47 0.43
CA GLU A 85 1.55 4.83 0.97
C GLU A 85 0.78 5.62 -0.09
N VAL A 86 -0.48 5.22 -0.28
CA VAL A 86 -1.48 5.95 -1.03
C VAL A 86 -2.58 6.36 -0.06
N LYS A 87 -2.73 7.68 0.13
CA LYS A 87 -3.76 8.26 1.00
C LYS A 87 -4.74 9.05 0.16
N GLU A 88 -6.03 8.98 0.49
CA GLU A 88 -7.05 9.80 -0.15
C GLU A 88 -7.66 10.78 0.86
N ILE A 89 -7.55 12.08 0.56
CA ILE A 89 -8.12 13.16 1.38
C ILE A 89 -8.91 14.08 0.47
N PHE A 90 -10.20 14.30 0.73
CA PHE A 90 -11.08 15.16 -0.08
C PHE A 90 -10.97 14.89 -1.59
N SER A 91 -11.03 13.61 -1.98
CA SER A 91 -10.87 13.13 -3.38
C SER A 91 -9.51 13.42 -4.03
N HIS A 92 -8.51 13.84 -3.24
CA HIS A 92 -7.14 14.03 -3.69
C HIS A 92 -6.26 12.91 -3.15
N LYS A 93 -5.55 12.23 -4.07
CA LYS A 93 -4.59 11.20 -3.70
C LYS A 93 -3.20 11.77 -3.42
N ILE A 94 -2.72 11.50 -2.22
CA ILE A 94 -1.38 11.81 -1.74
C ILE A 94 -0.56 10.52 -1.80
N TYR A 95 0.66 10.62 -2.31
CA TYR A 95 1.55 9.48 -2.53
C TYR A 95 2.86 9.70 -1.80
N PHE A 96 3.26 8.69 -1.02
CA PHE A 96 4.59 8.57 -0.46
C PHE A 96 5.23 7.29 -1.00
N CYS A 97 6.50 7.35 -1.38
CA CYS A 97 7.25 6.20 -1.87
C CYS A 97 8.71 6.34 -1.47
N SER A 98 9.31 5.27 -0.96
CA SER A 98 10.75 5.17 -0.71
C SER A 98 11.25 3.75 -0.97
N PRO A 99 12.52 3.59 -1.37
CA PRO A 99 13.16 2.28 -1.29
C PRO A 99 13.22 1.83 0.18
N LEU A 100 13.31 0.52 0.39
CA LEU A 100 13.55 -0.10 1.69
C LEU A 100 14.92 -0.76 1.68
N GLU A 101 15.72 -0.48 2.71
CA GLU A 101 16.94 -1.23 2.98
C GLU A 101 16.59 -2.65 3.45
N PRO A 102 17.46 -3.67 3.24
CA PRO A 102 17.13 -5.07 3.52
C PRO A 102 16.63 -5.37 4.95
N TYR A 103 17.13 -4.60 5.93
CA TYR A 103 16.84 -4.74 7.35
C TYR A 103 15.82 -3.73 7.87
N GLU A 104 15.31 -2.82 7.02
CA GLU A 104 14.29 -1.89 7.45
C GLU A 104 12.95 -2.60 7.66
N ASN A 105 12.44 -2.48 8.88
CA ASN A 105 11.07 -2.82 9.21
C ASN A 105 10.60 -1.92 10.37
N GLY A 106 10.17 -0.71 10.01
CA GLY A 106 9.61 0.27 10.93
C GLY A 106 8.28 -0.20 11.53
N LEU A 107 7.93 0.36 12.69
CA LEU A 107 6.67 0.07 13.36
C LEU A 107 5.49 0.74 12.62
N CYS A 108 4.44 -0.04 12.37
CA CYS A 108 3.15 0.43 11.88
C CYS A 108 2.04 -0.28 12.66
N TYR A 109 1.32 0.46 13.49
CA TYR A 109 0.21 -0.08 14.27
C TYR A 109 -0.96 -0.48 13.38
N ALA A 110 -1.22 0.25 12.30
CA ALA A 110 -2.30 -0.06 11.38
C ALA A 110 -2.13 -1.44 10.72
N CYS A 111 -0.94 -1.75 10.19
CA CYS A 111 -0.64 -3.06 9.60
C CYS A 111 -0.60 -4.16 10.66
N LYS A 112 0.03 -3.89 11.81
CA LYS A 112 0.14 -4.85 12.92
C LYS A 112 -1.23 -5.24 13.47
N ASN A 113 -2.11 -4.27 13.69
CA ASN A 113 -3.44 -4.52 14.25
C ASN A 113 -4.32 -5.32 13.27
N GLN A 114 -4.04 -5.26 11.97
CA GLN A 114 -4.67 -6.10 10.95
C GLN A 114 -3.98 -7.46 10.73
N GLY A 115 -2.92 -7.76 11.47
CA GLY A 115 -2.15 -9.01 11.32
C GLY A 115 -1.31 -9.10 10.05
N ILE A 116 -0.97 -7.96 9.44
CA ILE A 116 -0.13 -7.89 8.23
C ILE A 116 1.33 -7.63 8.62
N ASP A 117 1.98 -8.66 9.16
CA ASP A 117 3.34 -8.56 9.70
C ASP A 117 4.44 -8.58 8.62
N ASP A 118 4.16 -9.15 7.44
CA ASP A 118 5.13 -9.27 6.35
C ASP A 118 5.29 -7.97 5.54
N LEU A 119 4.41 -6.98 5.70
CA LEU A 119 4.53 -5.68 5.05
C LEU A 119 5.60 -4.86 5.79
N LYS A 120 6.75 -4.67 5.14
CA LYS A 120 7.86 -3.88 5.69
C LYS A 120 7.63 -2.39 5.53
N HIS A 121 8.07 -1.62 6.52
CA HIS A 121 7.94 -0.16 6.54
C HIS A 121 9.31 0.50 6.67
N PRO A 122 9.49 1.73 6.15
CA PRO A 122 10.71 2.48 6.40
C PRO A 122 10.73 2.93 7.87
N ILE A 123 11.92 3.00 8.47
CA ILE A 123 12.05 3.42 9.86
C ILE A 123 11.68 4.89 9.99
N ILE A 124 12.12 5.71 9.03
CA ILE A 124 11.85 7.15 8.95
C ILE A 124 11.04 7.45 7.69
N GLY A 125 9.99 8.25 7.83
CA GLY A 125 9.12 8.61 6.72
C GLY A 125 7.85 9.31 7.16
N ALA A 126 7.33 10.17 6.30
CA ALA A 126 6.08 10.89 6.48
C ALA A 126 4.93 10.09 5.85
N PHE A 127 4.62 8.95 6.47
CA PHE A 127 3.49 8.09 6.17
C PHE A 127 2.71 7.82 7.46
N ASP A 128 1.41 7.53 7.35
CA ASP A 128 0.55 7.22 8.47
C ASP A 128 0.88 5.82 9.02
N ARG A 129 1.11 5.71 10.33
CA ARG A 129 1.39 4.43 11.02
C ARG A 129 0.17 3.88 11.78
N GLY A 130 -0.93 4.62 11.71
CA GLY A 130 -2.08 4.45 12.57
C GLY A 130 -1.81 4.64 14.07
N SER A 131 -2.86 4.47 14.86
CA SER A 131 -2.82 4.51 16.33
C SER A 131 -2.61 3.11 16.91
N PRO A 132 -1.89 2.97 18.05
CA PRO A 132 -1.87 1.73 18.82
C PRO A 132 -3.27 1.21 19.17
N ASP A 133 -4.21 2.13 19.40
CA ASP A 133 -5.58 1.83 19.84
C ASP A 133 -6.54 1.55 18.67
N SER A 134 -6.06 1.63 17.42
CA SER A 134 -6.91 1.39 16.25
C SER A 134 -7.33 -0.07 16.19
N LYS A 135 -8.63 -0.33 16.37
CA LYS A 135 -9.19 -1.66 16.16
C LYS A 135 -9.24 -1.99 14.66
N PRO A 136 -9.18 -3.27 14.26
CA PRO A 136 -9.40 -3.66 12.87
C PRO A 136 -10.78 -3.16 12.42
N PRO A 137 -10.92 -2.68 11.17
CA PRO A 137 -12.16 -2.06 10.68
C PRO A 137 -13.38 -3.00 10.60
N PHE A 138 -13.26 -4.27 11.01
CA PHE A 138 -14.31 -5.29 10.89
C PHE A 138 -14.52 -6.15 12.15
N ILE A 139 -14.00 -5.76 13.32
CA ILE A 139 -14.53 -6.32 14.57
C ILE A 139 -15.84 -5.59 14.84
N TYR A 140 -16.93 -6.14 14.30
CA TYR A 140 -18.23 -5.93 14.93
C TYR A 140 -18.07 -6.56 16.32
N ASP A 141 -18.31 -5.80 17.39
CA ASP A 141 -18.62 -6.44 18.67
C ASP A 141 -19.88 -7.28 18.38
N ASP A 142 -19.71 -8.59 18.23
CA ASP A 142 -20.81 -9.57 18.09
C ASP A 142 -21.74 -9.55 19.34
N ASP A 143 -21.43 -8.71 20.33
CA ASP A 143 -22.17 -8.52 21.58
C ASP A 143 -23.22 -7.40 21.53
N LEU A 144 -23.49 -6.78 20.37
CA LEU A 144 -24.69 -5.95 20.23
C LEU A 144 -25.91 -6.85 19.95
N ASP A 145 -26.42 -7.45 21.03
CA ASP A 145 -27.72 -8.10 21.08
C ASP A 145 -28.76 -7.18 20.42
N TYR A 146 -29.26 -7.62 19.28
CA TYR A 146 -30.26 -6.93 18.45
C TYR A 146 -31.66 -7.10 19.07
N ASP A 147 -31.80 -6.89 20.37
CA ASP A 147 -33.03 -7.19 21.14
C ASP A 147 -33.40 -6.10 22.17
N ASP A 148 -33.20 -4.82 21.86
CA ASP A 148 -33.88 -3.74 22.62
C ASP A 148 -34.41 -2.57 21.78
N PHE A 149 -35.08 -2.90 20.67
CA PHE A 149 -36.03 -1.99 20.03
C PHE A 149 -37.38 -2.67 19.85
N TYR A 150 -38.07 -2.94 20.96
CA TYR A 150 -39.53 -2.98 21.00
C TYR A 150 -40.05 -2.43 22.34
N ILE A 151 -40.82 -1.33 22.19
CA ILE A 151 -41.72 -0.61 23.12
C ILE A 151 -41.10 0.55 23.89
#